data_AF-A0A418KIN1-F1
#
_entry.id   AF-A0A418KIN1-F1
#
_cell.length_a   1.000
_cell.length_b   1.000
_cell.length_c   1.000
_cell.angle_alpha   90.00
_cell.angle_beta   90.00
_cell.angle_gamma   90.00
#
_symmetry.space_group_name_H-M   'P 1'
#
loop_
_entity.id
_entity.type
_entity.pdbx_description
1 polymer ?
#
loop_
_entity_poly.entity_id
_entity_poly.type
_entity_poly.pdbx_seq_one_letter_code
_entity_poly.pdbx_strand_id
1 'polypeptide(L)'
;GVRLAHVPRWSAGWAAGARPGDLLVAVGGAPVDVATLLATTGAEDRTLAAYAGRRALTIAGDAAADVVVRSAGGAERRWRDDTEARPVSWSRLPSGTAYLRIRAWSDPDALDAALAELGRCERLIVDVRGNSGGDLVTALRFRDRFVGREATLGAIRFSTGDGGLSGPAPIRATPADAGR
;
A
#
# COMPACT_ATOMS: atom_id res chain seq x y z
N GLY A 1 17.79 9.90 10.80
CA GLY A 1 16.68 10.62 10.15
C GLY A 1 15.74 9.63 9.51
N VAL A 2 14.45 9.95 9.41
CA VAL A 2 13.45 9.09 8.76
C VAL A 2 13.41 9.33 7.25
N ARG A 3 13.15 8.29 6.45
CA ARG A 3 13.29 8.36 4.99
C ARG A 3 12.08 7.80 4.26
N LEU A 4 11.82 8.30 3.05
CA LEU A 4 10.84 7.71 2.16
C LEU A 4 11.30 6.30 1.73
N ALA A 5 10.54 5.28 2.08
CA ALA A 5 10.81 3.90 1.67
C ALA A 5 10.51 3.68 0.17
N HIS A 6 9.39 4.23 -0.29
CA HIS A 6 8.87 4.09 -1.64
C HIS A 6 8.12 5.36 -2.02
N VAL A 7 8.27 5.80 -3.27
CA VAL A 7 7.52 6.92 -3.85
C VAL A 7 6.89 6.40 -5.14
N PRO A 8 5.57 6.16 -5.17
CA PRO A 8 4.92 5.64 -6.37
C PRO A 8 5.11 6.58 -7.56
N ARG A 9 5.48 6.05 -8.73
CA ARG A 9 5.78 6.87 -9.93
C ARG A 9 4.64 7.77 -10.41
N TRP A 10 3.43 7.48 -9.94
CA TRP A 10 2.21 8.16 -10.30
C TRP A 10 1.74 9.16 -9.23
N SER A 11 2.40 9.25 -8.08
CA SER A 11 1.97 10.12 -6.98
C SER A 11 2.41 11.56 -7.16
N ALA A 12 1.74 12.48 -6.45
CA ALA A 12 2.12 13.88 -6.37
C ALA A 12 3.57 14.07 -5.89
N GLY A 13 4.03 13.23 -4.94
CA GLY A 13 5.42 13.24 -4.49
C GLY A 13 6.42 12.90 -5.59
N TRP A 14 6.13 11.92 -6.44
CA TRP A 14 7.00 11.61 -7.58
C TRP A 14 7.06 12.75 -8.60
N ALA A 15 5.90 13.36 -8.89
CA ALA A 15 5.78 14.52 -9.78
C ALA A 15 6.53 15.74 -9.24
N ALA A 16 6.52 15.94 -7.91
CA ALA A 16 7.31 16.95 -7.22
C ALA A 16 8.82 16.62 -7.16
N GLY A 17 9.24 15.46 -7.68
CA GLY A 17 10.64 15.06 -7.76
C GLY A 17 11.18 14.32 -6.53
N ALA A 18 10.33 13.95 -5.57
CA ALA A 18 10.73 13.12 -4.44
C ALA A 18 11.09 11.71 -4.90
N ARG A 19 12.05 11.08 -4.22
CA ARG A 19 12.56 9.74 -4.54
C ARG A 19 12.72 8.88 -3.27
N PRO A 20 12.70 7.55 -3.41
CA PRO A 20 13.07 6.66 -2.31
C PRO A 20 14.44 7.07 -1.74
N GLY A 21 14.53 7.10 -0.41
CA GLY A 21 15.72 7.53 0.32
C GLY A 21 15.74 9.01 0.73
N ASP A 22 14.88 9.86 0.16
CA ASP A 22 14.79 11.27 0.60
C ASP A 22 14.40 11.36 2.08
N LEU A 23 14.98 12.34 2.79
CA LEU A 23 14.74 12.58 4.21
C LEU A 23 13.39 13.26 4.39
N LEU A 24 12.51 12.69 5.22
CA LEU A 24 11.24 13.32 5.58
C LEU A 24 11.48 14.45 6.58
N VAL A 25 11.06 15.66 6.25
CA VAL A 25 11.32 16.88 7.04
C VAL A 25 10.08 17.34 7.79
N ALA A 26 8.93 17.41 7.11
CA ALA A 26 7.67 17.84 7.70
C ALA A 26 6.48 17.10 7.06
N VAL A 27 5.43 16.89 7.84
CA VAL A 27 4.14 16.32 7.40
C VAL A 27 3.02 17.12 8.08
N GLY A 28 2.00 17.52 7.33
CA GLY A 28 0.85 18.26 7.88
C GLY A 28 1.22 19.63 8.45
N GLY A 29 2.29 20.25 7.95
CA GLY A 29 2.79 21.55 8.43
C GLY A 29 3.64 21.48 9.70
N ALA A 30 3.82 20.30 10.30
CA ALA A 30 4.68 20.11 11.48
C ALA A 30 6.00 19.39 11.11
N PRO A 31 7.14 19.77 11.71
CA PRO A 31 8.37 19.00 11.59
C PRO A 31 8.20 17.56 12.06
N VAL A 32 8.86 16.62 11.40
CA VAL A 32 8.81 15.21 11.79
C VAL A 32 9.58 14.98 13.09
N ASP A 33 8.91 14.44 14.11
CA ASP A 33 9.55 13.98 15.35
C ASP A 33 10.31 12.66 15.11
N VAL A 34 11.54 12.80 14.63
CA VAL A 34 12.43 11.69 14.31
C VAL A 34 12.71 10.82 15.53
N ALA A 35 12.89 11.41 16.72
CA ALA A 35 13.28 10.68 17.92
C ALA A 35 12.17 9.73 18.35
N THR A 36 10.95 10.24 18.46
CA THR A 36 9.78 9.43 18.83
C THR A 36 9.51 8.34 17.79
N LEU A 37 9.57 8.68 16.50
CA LEU A 37 9.30 7.72 15.43
C LEU A 37 10.30 6.57 15.42
N LEU A 38 11.60 6.85 15.56
CA LEU A 38 12.62 5.79 15.60
C LEU A 38 12.49 4.94 16.87
N ALA A 39 12.22 5.55 18.03
CA ALA A 39 12.10 4.83 19.30
C ALA A 39 10.87 3.90 19.36
N THR A 40 9.81 4.21 18.60
CA THR A 40 8.54 3.49 18.66
C THR A 40 8.21 2.71 17.39
N THR A 41 9.13 2.63 16.43
CA THR A 41 8.95 1.82 15.22
C THR A 41 9.64 0.47 15.40
N GLY A 42 8.85 -0.61 15.40
CA GLY A 42 9.38 -1.97 15.43
C GLY A 42 9.90 -2.41 14.05
N ALA A 43 11.21 -2.31 13.83
CA ALA A 43 11.91 -2.79 12.64
C ALA A 43 13.40 -2.99 12.96
N GLU A 44 14.10 -3.87 12.23
CA GLU A 44 15.56 -3.96 12.38
C GLU A 44 16.27 -2.70 11.87
N ASP A 45 17.48 -2.44 12.37
CA ASP A 45 18.24 -1.20 12.12
C ASP A 45 18.32 -0.79 10.64
N ARG A 46 18.45 -1.77 9.73
CA ARG A 46 18.59 -1.53 8.29
C ARG A 46 17.33 -0.95 7.65
N THR A 47 16.15 -1.29 8.18
CA THR A 47 14.86 -0.88 7.63
C THR A 47 14.14 0.14 8.51
N LEU A 48 14.61 0.34 9.75
CA LEU A 48 14.02 1.24 10.74
C LEU A 48 13.70 2.63 10.18
N ALA A 49 14.65 3.27 9.51
CA ALA A 49 14.45 4.61 8.96
C ALA A 49 13.33 4.68 7.90
N ALA A 50 13.16 3.60 7.12
CA ALA A 50 12.16 3.49 6.06
C ALA A 50 10.77 3.21 6.64
N TYR A 51 10.67 2.29 7.62
CA TYR A 51 9.41 2.01 8.33
C TYR A 51 8.94 3.20 9.17
N ALA A 52 9.87 3.89 9.83
CA ALA A 52 9.56 5.11 10.59
C ALA A 52 9.08 6.23 9.67
N GLY A 53 9.66 6.37 8.47
CA GLY A 53 9.19 7.31 7.45
C GLY A 53 7.79 6.98 6.92
N ARG A 54 7.50 5.68 6.67
CA ARG A 54 6.13 5.24 6.32
C ARG A 54 5.13 5.59 7.42
N ARG A 55 5.49 5.30 8.68
CA ARG A 55 4.63 5.56 9.84
C ARG A 55 4.34 7.05 10.05
N ALA A 56 5.32 7.91 9.79
CA ALA A 56 5.13 9.37 9.81
C ALA A 56 4.03 9.84 8.84
N LEU A 57 3.95 9.23 7.65
CA LEU A 57 2.93 9.54 6.65
C LEU A 57 1.55 8.95 7.02
N THR A 58 1.51 7.83 7.75
CA THR A 58 0.24 7.19 8.19
C THR A 58 -0.43 7.93 9.35
N ILE A 59 0.34 8.55 10.25
CA ILE A 59 -0.20 9.24 11.44
C ILE A 59 -1.06 10.47 11.07
N ALA A 60 -0.91 11.02 9.86
CA ALA A 60 -1.72 12.14 9.38
C ALA A 60 -3.20 11.80 9.11
N GLY A 61 -3.58 10.51 9.06
CA GLY A 61 -4.95 10.06 8.82
C GLY A 61 -5.42 10.24 7.37
N ASP A 62 -6.74 10.19 7.14
CA ASP A 62 -7.39 10.29 5.81
C ASP A 62 -7.43 11.71 5.23
N ALA A 63 -6.78 12.67 5.89
CA ALA A 63 -6.73 14.05 5.45
C ALA A 63 -5.50 14.28 4.57
N ALA A 64 -5.71 14.99 3.45
CA ALA A 64 -4.59 15.42 2.63
C ALA A 64 -3.59 16.25 3.45
N ALA A 65 -2.31 15.90 3.40
CA ALA A 65 -1.25 16.47 4.20
C ALA A 65 -0.17 17.10 3.32
N ASP A 66 0.30 18.29 3.68
CA ASP A 66 1.50 18.85 3.05
C ASP A 66 2.74 18.09 3.54
N VAL A 67 3.52 17.57 2.59
CA VAL A 67 4.74 16.81 2.87
C VAL A 67 5.95 17.59 2.36
N VAL A 68 6.99 17.66 3.19
CA VAL A 68 8.28 18.25 2.84
C VAL A 68 9.37 17.20 3.01
N VAL A 69 10.22 17.06 1.98
CA VAL A 69 11.39 16.18 2.02
C VAL A 69 12.64 16.89 1.54
N ARG A 70 13.79 16.35 1.92
CA ARG A 70 15.10 16.81 1.50
C ARG A 70 15.86 15.69 0.84
N SER A 71 16.32 15.93 -0.38
CA SER A 71 17.14 14.98 -1.14
C SER A 71 18.56 14.89 -0.57
N ALA A 72 19.32 13.87 -1.00
CA ALA A 72 20.72 13.70 -0.62
C ALA A 72 21.60 14.91 -1.00
N GLY A 73 21.26 15.62 -2.08
CA GLY A 73 21.93 16.85 -2.51
C GLY A 73 21.48 18.11 -1.76
N GLY A 74 20.66 17.98 -0.71
CA GLY A 74 20.18 19.09 0.12
C GLY A 74 18.96 19.84 -0.45
N ALA A 75 18.53 19.52 -1.68
CA ALA A 75 17.40 20.19 -2.30
C ALA A 75 16.07 19.75 -1.66
N GLU A 76 15.23 20.73 -1.30
CA GLU A 76 13.91 20.49 -0.70
C GLU A 76 12.82 20.32 -1.76
N ARG A 77 11.84 19.46 -1.48
CA ARG A 77 10.66 19.21 -2.31
C ARG A 77 9.42 19.25 -1.42
N ARG A 78 8.33 19.79 -1.96
CA ARG A 78 7.04 19.87 -1.26
C ARG A 78 5.93 19.43 -2.20
N TRP A 79 4.98 18.66 -1.66
CA TRP A 79 3.73 18.35 -2.33
C TRP A 79 2.60 18.25 -1.30
N ARG A 80 1.37 18.27 -1.79
CA ARG A 80 0.20 17.86 -1.01
C ARG A 80 -0.04 16.39 -1.30
N ASP A 81 0.12 15.56 -0.28
CA ASP A 81 -0.20 14.13 -0.33
C ASP A 81 -1.69 13.97 -0.02
N ASP A 82 -2.45 13.41 -0.94
CA ASP A 82 -3.89 13.19 -0.81
C ASP A 82 -4.25 11.72 -1.03
N THR A 83 -5.49 11.37 -0.71
CA THR A 83 -6.01 10.03 -0.99
C THR A 83 -5.97 9.77 -2.50
N GLU A 84 -5.39 8.62 -2.91
CA GLU A 84 -5.37 8.21 -4.32
C GLU A 84 -6.78 8.24 -4.90
N ALA A 85 -7.03 9.19 -5.81
CA ALA A 85 -8.37 9.47 -6.34
C ALA A 85 -8.95 8.29 -7.12
N ARG A 86 -8.10 7.38 -7.64
CA ARG A 86 -8.54 6.17 -8.36
C ARG A 86 -7.72 4.95 -7.94
N PRO A 87 -8.03 4.37 -6.77
CA PRO A 87 -7.28 3.22 -6.24
C PRO A 87 -7.49 1.97 -7.11
N VAL A 88 -8.59 1.93 -7.87
CA VAL A 88 -8.96 0.84 -8.78
C VAL A 88 -9.35 1.45 -10.12
N SER A 89 -8.91 0.85 -11.22
CA SER A 89 -9.33 1.22 -12.57
C SER A 89 -9.29 0.01 -13.48
N TRP A 90 -10.21 -0.08 -14.43
CA TRP A 90 -10.28 -1.20 -15.36
C TRP A 90 -10.64 -0.78 -16.77
N SER A 91 -10.29 -1.64 -17.73
CA SER A 91 -10.60 -1.46 -19.14
C SER A 91 -10.54 -2.81 -19.87
N ARG A 92 -10.95 -2.81 -21.13
CA ARG A 92 -10.72 -3.92 -22.06
C ARG A 92 -9.65 -3.50 -23.06
N LEU A 93 -8.62 -4.32 -23.20
CA LEU A 93 -7.58 -4.11 -24.21
C LEU A 93 -8.12 -4.44 -25.61
N PRO A 94 -7.53 -3.90 -26.69
CA PRO A 94 -7.95 -4.24 -28.06
C PRO A 94 -7.96 -5.73 -28.38
N SER A 95 -7.16 -6.54 -27.67
CA SER A 95 -7.14 -8.00 -27.78
C SER A 95 -8.36 -8.71 -27.16
N GLY A 96 -9.28 -7.97 -26.53
CA GLY A 96 -10.37 -8.52 -25.72
C GLY A 96 -9.95 -8.97 -24.32
N THR A 97 -8.67 -8.85 -23.96
CA THR A 97 -8.18 -9.16 -22.61
C THR A 97 -8.62 -8.07 -21.63
N ALA A 98 -9.21 -8.48 -20.51
CA ALA A 98 -9.52 -7.56 -19.43
C ALA A 98 -8.25 -7.07 -18.75
N TYR A 99 -8.23 -5.80 -18.36
CA TYR A 99 -7.14 -5.19 -17.61
C TYR A 99 -7.70 -4.51 -16.37
N LEU A 100 -7.23 -4.91 -15.20
CA LEU A 100 -7.58 -4.35 -13.91
C LEU A 100 -6.30 -3.85 -13.23
N ARG A 101 -6.24 -2.55 -12.92
CA ARG A 101 -5.14 -1.94 -12.19
C ARG A 101 -5.60 -1.59 -10.78
N ILE A 102 -4.85 -2.06 -9.78
CA ILE A 102 -5.11 -1.86 -8.36
C ILE A 102 -3.90 -1.15 -7.76
N ARG A 103 -4.06 0.12 -7.39
CA ARG A 103 -3.01 0.97 -6.80
C ARG A 103 -3.03 0.98 -5.28
N ALA A 104 -4.19 0.70 -4.66
CA ALA A 104 -4.33 0.50 -3.23
C ALA A 104 -5.51 -0.45 -2.95
N TRP A 105 -5.43 -1.21 -1.86
CA TRP A 105 -6.54 -2.03 -1.39
C TRP A 105 -7.46 -1.18 -0.48
N SER A 106 -8.28 -0.32 -1.06
CA SER A 106 -9.10 0.62 -0.28
C SER A 106 -10.52 0.82 -0.81
N ASP A 107 -10.86 0.17 -1.92
CA ASP A 107 -12.14 0.36 -2.62
C ASP A 107 -12.71 -1.00 -3.05
N PRO A 108 -13.36 -1.73 -2.12
CA PRO A 108 -13.95 -3.04 -2.40
C PRO A 108 -15.08 -2.95 -3.43
N ASP A 109 -15.87 -1.87 -3.43
CA ASP A 109 -17.00 -1.69 -4.33
C ASP A 109 -16.53 -1.53 -5.78
N ALA A 110 -15.47 -0.76 -6.02
CA ALA A 110 -14.87 -0.64 -7.35
C ALA A 110 -14.26 -1.96 -7.84
N LEU A 111 -13.69 -2.78 -6.95
CA LEU A 111 -13.20 -4.12 -7.32
C LEU A 111 -14.35 -5.05 -7.76
N ASP A 112 -15.47 -5.00 -7.04
CA ASP A 112 -16.65 -5.80 -7.38
C ASP A 112 -17.28 -5.36 -8.70
N ALA A 113 -17.40 -4.04 -8.91
CA ALA A 113 -17.85 -3.50 -10.19
C ALA A 113 -16.94 -3.92 -11.36
N ALA A 114 -15.61 -3.83 -11.17
CA ALA A 114 -14.64 -4.23 -12.18
C ALA A 114 -14.76 -5.73 -12.51
N LEU A 115 -14.89 -6.59 -11.52
CA LEU A 115 -15.00 -8.03 -11.74
C LEU A 115 -16.32 -8.41 -12.41
N ALA A 116 -17.42 -7.77 -12.04
CA ALA A 116 -18.72 -7.97 -12.69
C ALA A 116 -18.67 -7.57 -14.18
N GLU A 117 -18.04 -6.44 -14.51
CA GLU A 117 -17.93 -5.98 -15.90
C GLU A 117 -16.95 -6.81 -16.72
N LEU A 118 -15.81 -7.17 -16.14
CA LEU A 118 -14.73 -7.86 -16.82
C LEU A 118 -14.87 -9.39 -16.82
N GLY A 119 -15.76 -9.96 -16.00
CA GLY A 119 -15.91 -11.41 -15.83
C GLY A 119 -16.22 -12.16 -17.13
N ARG A 120 -16.84 -11.48 -18.10
CA ARG A 120 -17.11 -12.05 -19.43
C ARG A 120 -15.87 -12.19 -20.33
N CYS A 121 -14.71 -11.68 -19.92
CA CYS A 121 -13.48 -11.75 -20.71
C CYS A 121 -12.71 -13.03 -20.36
N GLU A 122 -12.28 -13.77 -21.39
CA GLU A 122 -11.53 -15.03 -21.24
C GLU A 122 -10.20 -14.86 -20.49
N ARG A 123 -9.60 -13.67 -20.54
CA ARG A 123 -8.30 -13.37 -19.91
C ARG A 123 -8.39 -12.10 -19.09
N LEU A 124 -7.68 -12.07 -17.96
CA LEU A 124 -7.51 -10.91 -17.09
C LEU A 124 -6.04 -10.69 -16.77
N ILE A 125 -5.60 -9.45 -16.91
CA ILE A 125 -4.35 -8.95 -16.35
C ILE A 125 -4.69 -8.14 -15.09
N VAL A 126 -4.11 -8.54 -13.96
CA VAL A 126 -4.17 -7.79 -12.70
C VAL A 126 -2.84 -7.05 -12.51
N ASP A 127 -2.84 -5.73 -12.61
CA ASP A 127 -1.67 -4.89 -12.42
C ASP A 127 -1.65 -4.26 -11.03
N VAL A 128 -0.78 -4.79 -10.17
CA VAL A 128 -0.51 -4.29 -8.81
C VAL A 128 0.82 -3.52 -8.72
N ARG A 129 1.43 -3.12 -9.85
CA ARG A 129 2.72 -2.43 -9.83
C ARG A 129 2.60 -1.06 -9.17
N GLY A 130 3.43 -0.85 -8.15
CA GLY A 130 3.45 0.37 -7.34
C GLY A 130 2.34 0.46 -6.30
N ASN A 131 1.59 -0.63 -6.08
CA ASN A 131 0.63 -0.74 -4.99
C ASN A 131 1.38 -0.92 -3.65
N SER A 132 1.18 -0.02 -2.70
CA SER A 132 1.83 -0.03 -1.39
C SER A 132 1.08 -0.82 -0.30
N GLY A 133 0.00 -1.49 -0.68
CA GLY A 133 -0.89 -2.23 0.21
C GLY A 133 -2.24 -1.53 0.40
N GLY A 134 -2.79 -1.67 1.60
CA GLY A 134 -4.11 -1.18 1.99
C GLY A 134 -4.77 -2.16 2.95
N ASP A 135 -6.10 -2.18 2.95
CA ASP A 135 -6.91 -3.11 3.73
C ASP A 135 -6.65 -4.57 3.32
N LEU A 136 -6.16 -5.34 4.29
CA LEU A 136 -5.84 -6.74 4.11
C LEU A 136 -7.09 -7.56 3.79
N VAL A 137 -8.23 -7.25 4.41
CA VAL A 137 -9.48 -8.01 4.20
C VAL A 137 -9.94 -7.90 2.75
N THR A 138 -9.88 -6.70 2.17
CA THR A 138 -10.18 -6.43 0.76
C THR A 138 -9.25 -7.21 -0.17
N ALA A 139 -7.95 -7.21 0.09
CA ALA A 139 -6.98 -7.98 -0.70
C ALA A 139 -7.25 -9.50 -0.65
N LEU A 140 -7.59 -10.03 0.53
CA LEU A 140 -7.90 -11.45 0.72
C LEU A 140 -9.20 -11.84 0.00
N ARG A 141 -10.26 -11.03 0.11
CA ARG A 141 -11.52 -11.23 -0.62
C ARG A 141 -11.33 -11.21 -2.13
N PHE A 142 -10.51 -10.29 -2.64
CA PHE A 142 -10.18 -10.25 -4.07
C PHE A 142 -9.46 -11.53 -4.51
N ARG A 143 -8.46 -11.99 -3.77
CA ARG A 143 -7.76 -13.26 -4.03
C ARG A 143 -8.73 -14.44 -4.10
N ASP A 144 -9.69 -14.49 -3.18
CA ASP A 144 -10.64 -15.60 -3.04
C ASP A 144 -11.55 -15.79 -4.27
N ARG A 145 -11.65 -14.78 -5.15
CA ARG A 145 -12.32 -14.88 -6.46
C ARG A 145 -11.59 -15.76 -7.48
N PHE A 146 -10.31 -16.07 -7.24
CA PHE A 146 -9.45 -16.77 -8.20
C PHE A 146 -8.96 -18.13 -7.68
N VAL A 147 -9.24 -18.48 -6.43
CA VAL A 147 -8.84 -19.76 -5.86
C VAL A 147 -9.94 -20.80 -6.10
N GLY A 148 -9.56 -21.94 -6.70
CA GLY A 148 -10.52 -23.01 -7.02
C GLY A 148 -10.76 -24.01 -5.89
N ARG A 149 -9.98 -23.94 -4.81
CA ARG A 149 -10.11 -24.81 -3.64
C ARG A 149 -9.55 -24.13 -2.40
N GLU A 150 -9.96 -24.63 -1.24
CA GLU A 150 -9.38 -24.18 0.02
C GLU A 150 -7.88 -24.50 0.08
N ALA A 151 -7.11 -23.55 0.61
CA ALA A 151 -5.68 -23.70 0.83
C ALA A 151 -5.17 -22.79 1.97
N THR A 152 -4.16 -23.25 2.70
CA THR A 152 -3.39 -22.39 3.61
C THR A 152 -2.30 -21.70 2.81
N LEU A 153 -2.28 -20.36 2.80
CA LEU A 153 -1.32 -19.57 2.03
C LEU A 153 -0.21 -18.95 2.89
N GLY A 154 -0.35 -18.97 4.21
CA GLY A 154 0.64 -18.44 5.12
C GLY A 154 0.14 -18.41 6.55
N ALA A 155 0.82 -17.66 7.41
CA ALA A 155 0.40 -17.41 8.78
C ALA A 155 0.81 -16.02 9.25
N ILE A 156 0.02 -15.47 10.18
CA ILE A 156 0.32 -14.24 10.92
C ILE A 156 0.75 -14.64 12.34
N ARG A 157 1.75 -13.92 12.86
CA ARG A 157 2.14 -13.98 14.27
C ARG A 157 2.14 -12.56 14.79
N PHE A 158 1.64 -12.36 16.00
CA PHE A 158 1.64 -11.07 16.66
C PHE A 158 2.69 -11.07 17.77
N SER A 159 3.27 -9.91 18.06
CA SER A 159 4.11 -9.78 19.25
C SER A 159 3.26 -9.98 20.50
N THR A 160 3.80 -10.72 21.47
CA THR A 160 3.18 -10.93 22.79
C THR A 160 3.55 -9.84 23.80
N GLY A 161 4.34 -8.83 23.38
CA GLY A 161 4.76 -7.70 24.22
C GLY A 161 5.96 -7.97 25.13
N ASP A 162 6.32 -9.23 25.33
CA ASP A 162 7.48 -9.71 26.11
C ASP A 162 8.71 -10.04 25.24
N GLY A 163 8.71 -9.58 23.98
CA GLY A 163 9.71 -9.96 22.97
C GLY A 163 9.43 -11.31 22.30
N GLY A 164 8.40 -12.04 22.74
CA GLY A 164 7.90 -13.24 22.09
C GLY A 164 6.97 -12.96 20.91
N LEU A 165 6.63 -14.04 20.21
CA LEU A 165 5.62 -14.07 19.14
C LEU A 165 4.56 -15.11 19.48
N SER A 166 3.30 -14.79 19.22
CA SER A 166 2.18 -15.72 19.32
C SER A 166 2.43 -16.99 18.50
N GLY A 167 1.64 -18.04 18.74
CA GLY A 167 1.52 -19.14 17.80
C GLY A 167 1.09 -18.65 16.41
N PRO A 168 1.42 -19.38 15.32
CA PRO A 168 1.02 -19.01 13.97
C PRO A 168 -0.50 -19.12 13.77
N ALA A 169 -1.14 -18.01 13.39
CA ALA A 169 -2.52 -17.98 12.95
C ALA A 169 -2.59 -18.13 11.42
N PRO A 170 -3.20 -19.19 10.86
CA PRO A 170 -3.15 -19.45 9.43
C PRO A 170 -3.95 -18.42 8.62
N ILE A 171 -3.38 -17.95 7.51
CA ILE A 171 -4.11 -17.25 6.45
C ILE A 171 -4.64 -18.30 5.50
N ARG A 172 -5.96 -18.48 5.48
CA ARG A 172 -6.65 -19.38 4.56
C ARG A 172 -7.15 -18.63 3.34
N ALA A 173 -7.13 -19.30 2.20
CA ALA A 173 -7.88 -18.93 1.02
C ALA A 173 -9.05 -19.88 0.89
N THR A 174 -10.23 -19.31 0.66
CA THR A 174 -11.47 -20.03 0.50
C THR A 174 -12.09 -19.56 -0.81
N PRO A 175 -12.52 -20.47 -1.71
CA PRO A 175 -13.20 -20.06 -2.93
C PRO A 175 -14.42 -19.19 -2.61
N ALA A 176 -14.56 -18.08 -3.32
CA ALA A 176 -15.78 -17.27 -3.22
C ALA A 176 -16.99 -18.03 -3.80
N ASP A 177 -18.17 -17.85 -3.20
CA ASP A 177 -19.44 -18.48 -3.65
C ASP A 177 -19.75 -18.17 -5.11
N ALA A 178 -19.38 -16.97 -5.56
CA ALA A 178 -19.30 -16.61 -6.97
C ALA A 178 -17.83 -16.39 -7.33
N GLY A 179 -17.28 -17.32 -8.11
CA GLY A 179 -16.01 -17.11 -8.81
C GLY A 179 -16.11 -15.97 -9.82
N ARG A 180 -14.99 -15.63 -10.44
CA ARG A 180 -15.02 -14.84 -11.67
C ARG A 180 -15.65 -15.61 -12.82
#